data_AF-J9EI34-F1
#
_entry.id   AF-J9EI34-F1
#
_cell.length_a   1.000
_cell.length_b   1.000
_cell.length_c   1.000
_cell.angle_alpha   90.00
_cell.angle_beta   90.00
_cell.angle_gamma   90.00
#
_symmetry.space_group_name_H-M   'P 1'
#
loop_
_entity.id
_entity.type
_entity.pdbx_description
1 polymer ?
#
loop_
_entity_poly.entity_id
_entity_poly.type
_entity_poly.pdbx_seq_one_letter_code
_entity_poly.pdbx_strand_id
1 'polypeptide(L)'
;MTTGTVSTCLATAADIACIDPLIGSDLCPLLRQFGAAMSKARFDDARGLIESFRGTRVPISSSAEDSLCHLLLSACIQIVKAESAYYSLNFMVTKAFFRRESTLLLTYTQIKAELCRMDDVIGNANISAAEDIRRRLIDFTSARVSMINVYNSFLVESSILPYLLLYCLTQSIINFNSS
;
A
#
# COMPACT_ATOMS: atom_id res chain seq x y z
N MET A 1 -17.89 -57.87 37.40
CA MET A 1 -18.39 -56.50 37.57
C MET A 1 -17.35 -55.57 36.97
N THR A 2 -17.71 -54.94 35.85
CA THR A 2 -16.89 -54.06 35.02
C THR A 2 -17.08 -52.61 35.48
N THR A 3 -16.01 -51.90 35.78
CA THR A 3 -16.04 -50.43 35.90
C THR A 3 -15.01 -49.86 34.94
N GLY A 4 -15.50 -49.42 33.79
CA GLY A 4 -14.71 -48.74 32.76
C GLY A 4 -14.34 -47.33 33.22
N THR A 5 -13.07 -47.00 33.11
CA THR A 5 -12.55 -45.64 33.25
C THR A 5 -12.76 -44.93 31.92
N VAL A 6 -13.83 -44.14 31.83
CA VAL A 6 -14.04 -43.21 30.70
C VAL A 6 -13.07 -42.05 30.89
N SER A 7 -11.95 -42.10 30.18
CA SER A 7 -11.04 -40.96 30.01
C SER A 7 -11.71 -39.96 29.06
N THR A 8 -12.51 -39.06 29.62
CA THR A 8 -13.03 -37.91 28.89
C THR A 8 -11.89 -36.90 28.74
N CYS A 9 -11.16 -36.99 27.63
CA CYS A 9 -10.28 -35.92 27.18
C CYS A 9 -11.16 -34.74 26.74
N LEU A 10 -11.46 -33.83 27.68
CA LEU A 10 -11.93 -32.49 27.37
C LEU A 10 -10.78 -31.77 26.66
N ALA A 11 -10.79 -31.82 25.33
CA ALA A 11 -10.01 -30.94 24.49
C ALA A 11 -10.35 -29.50 24.89
N THR A 12 -9.43 -28.87 25.61
CA THR A 12 -9.56 -27.46 25.96
C THR A 12 -9.36 -26.71 24.64
N ALA A 13 -10.44 -26.11 24.13
CA ALA A 13 -10.46 -25.29 22.93
C ALA A 13 -9.70 -23.96 23.19
N ALA A 14 -8.39 -24.07 23.41
CA ALA A 14 -7.47 -22.96 23.64
C ALA A 14 -6.71 -22.59 22.35
N ASP A 15 -7.34 -22.75 21.19
CA ASP A 15 -6.77 -22.42 19.87
C ASP A 15 -7.71 -21.53 19.04
N ILE A 16 -8.56 -20.75 19.72
CA ILE A 16 -9.04 -19.52 19.12
C ILE A 16 -7.84 -18.58 19.21
N ALA A 17 -7.03 -18.55 18.14
CA ALA A 17 -6.08 -17.48 17.91
C ALA A 17 -6.76 -16.19 18.35
N CYS A 18 -6.20 -15.52 19.35
CA CYS A 18 -6.70 -14.23 19.78
C CYS A 18 -6.52 -13.31 18.57
N ILE A 19 -7.57 -13.20 17.73
CA ILE A 19 -7.55 -12.32 16.57
C ILE A 19 -7.77 -10.95 17.18
N ASP A 20 -6.70 -10.34 17.63
CA ASP A 20 -6.73 -8.94 18.02
C ASP A 20 -7.04 -8.13 16.75
N PRO A 21 -8.03 -7.21 16.79
CA PRO A 21 -8.35 -6.37 15.65
C PRO A 21 -7.10 -5.58 15.25
N LEU A 22 -6.85 -5.47 13.95
CA LEU A 22 -5.72 -4.72 13.44
C LEU A 22 -5.94 -3.22 13.68
N ILE A 23 -5.05 -2.62 14.45
CA ILE A 23 -5.04 -1.19 14.75
C ILE A 23 -3.99 -0.51 13.87
N GLY A 24 -4.20 0.76 13.50
CA GLY A 24 -3.28 1.48 12.63
C GLY A 24 -1.81 1.52 13.12
N SER A 25 -1.58 1.42 14.43
CA SER A 25 -0.24 1.38 15.03
C SER A 25 0.55 0.12 14.66
N ASP A 26 -0.13 -1.01 14.43
CA ASP A 26 0.50 -2.27 14.01
C ASP A 26 1.02 -2.19 12.58
N LEU A 27 0.42 -1.31 11.76
CA LEU A 27 0.83 -1.09 10.38
C LEU A 27 2.10 -0.27 10.27
N CYS A 28 2.37 0.65 11.20
CA CYS A 28 3.53 1.53 11.15
C CYS A 28 4.89 0.81 10.92
N PRO A 29 5.27 -0.21 11.71
CA PRO A 29 6.54 -0.91 11.51
C PRO A 29 6.57 -1.69 10.19
N LEU A 30 5.44 -2.26 9.77
CA LEU A 30 5.32 -2.96 8.49
C LEU A 30 5.51 -1.98 7.32
N LEU A 31 4.83 -0.83 7.38
CA LEU A 31 4.88 0.18 6.32
C LEU A 31 6.24 0.87 6.23
N ARG A 32 6.99 0.94 7.33
CA ARG A 32 8.39 1.38 7.30
C ARG A 32 9.26 0.41 6.51
N GLN A 33 9.11 -0.90 6.73
CA GLN A 33 9.84 -1.92 5.96
C GLN A 33 9.42 -1.94 4.50
N PHE A 34 8.12 -1.83 4.24
CA PHE A 34 7.56 -1.66 2.92
C PHE A 34 8.16 -0.45 2.19
N GLY A 35 8.17 0.73 2.82
CA GLY A 35 8.75 1.94 2.26
C GLY A 35 10.24 1.79 1.94
N ALA A 36 11.00 1.12 2.82
CA ALA A 36 12.41 0.81 2.58
C ALA A 36 12.60 -0.10 1.35
N ALA A 37 11.78 -1.14 1.19
CA ALA A 37 11.82 -2.01 0.01
C ALA A 37 11.43 -1.26 -1.28
N MET A 38 10.37 -0.45 -1.23
CA MET A 38 9.92 0.40 -2.34
C MET A 38 11.00 1.38 -2.80
N SER A 39 11.71 2.02 -1.85
CA SER A 39 12.80 2.96 -2.16
C SER A 39 13.98 2.31 -2.90
N LYS A 40 14.16 1.00 -2.71
CA LYS A 40 15.21 0.20 -3.37
C LYS A 40 14.71 -0.51 -4.63
N ALA A 41 13.51 -0.16 -5.11
CA ALA A 41 12.82 -0.81 -6.23
C ALA A 41 12.68 -2.33 -6.07
N ARG A 42 12.63 -2.84 -4.83
CA ARG A 42 12.41 -4.26 -4.53
C ARG A 42 10.91 -4.53 -4.41
N PHE A 43 10.21 -4.46 -5.53
CA PHE A 43 8.75 -4.53 -5.57
C PHE A 43 8.20 -5.87 -5.11
N ASP A 44 8.86 -6.98 -5.46
CA ASP A 44 8.45 -8.31 -5.03
C ASP A 44 8.61 -8.49 -3.51
N ASP A 45 9.73 -8.00 -2.93
CA ASP A 45 9.94 -8.00 -1.48
C ASP A 45 8.87 -7.14 -0.77
N ALA A 46 8.61 -5.93 -1.28
CA ALA A 46 7.61 -5.02 -0.72
C ALA A 46 6.21 -5.65 -0.73
N ARG A 47 5.86 -6.33 -1.83
CA ARG A 47 4.60 -7.07 -1.96
C ARG A 47 4.55 -8.25 -0.99
N GLY A 48 5.61 -9.04 -0.93
CA GLY A 48 5.72 -10.21 -0.07
C GLY A 48 5.54 -9.86 1.41
N LEU A 49 6.08 -8.73 1.87
CA LEU A 49 5.88 -8.23 3.23
C LEU A 49 4.40 -8.00 3.56
N ILE A 50 3.66 -7.35 2.66
CA ILE A 50 2.24 -7.04 2.85
C ILE A 50 1.38 -8.30 2.76
N GLU A 51 1.66 -9.17 1.80
CA GLU A 51 0.91 -10.43 1.63
C GLU A 51 1.16 -11.41 2.77
N SER A 52 2.41 -11.52 3.26
CA SER A 52 2.75 -12.32 4.43
C SER A 52 2.03 -11.81 5.68
N PHE A 53 2.05 -10.49 5.91
CA PHE A 53 1.34 -9.88 7.04
C PHE A 53 -0.17 -10.14 6.96
N ARG A 54 -0.78 -9.99 5.77
CA ARG A 54 -2.20 -10.28 5.56
C ARG A 54 -2.53 -11.76 5.73
N GLY A 55 -1.66 -12.67 5.27
CA GLY A 55 -1.87 -14.11 5.39
C GLY A 55 -1.93 -14.59 6.84
N THR A 56 -1.36 -13.82 7.77
CA THR A 56 -1.41 -14.12 9.21
C THR A 56 -2.64 -13.56 9.94
N ARG A 57 -3.46 -12.72 9.30
CA ARG A 57 -4.59 -12.04 9.95
C ARG A 57 -5.85 -12.06 9.08
N VAL A 58 -6.93 -12.63 9.63
CA VAL A 58 -8.26 -12.61 9.00
C VAL A 58 -8.99 -11.34 9.44
N PRO A 59 -9.56 -10.55 8.51
CA PRO A 59 -10.31 -9.36 8.87
C PRO A 59 -11.46 -9.69 9.82
N ILE A 60 -11.59 -8.89 10.87
CA ILE A 60 -12.70 -8.97 11.81
C ILE A 60 -13.76 -7.97 11.35
N SER A 61 -14.81 -8.46 10.69
CA SER A 61 -15.83 -7.63 10.02
C SER A 61 -16.59 -6.65 10.93
N SER A 62 -16.46 -6.75 12.26
CA SER A 62 -17.11 -5.86 13.22
C SER A 62 -16.29 -4.60 13.58
N SER A 63 -15.01 -4.53 13.23
CA SER A 63 -14.15 -3.36 13.52
C SER A 63 -13.93 -2.49 12.29
N ALA A 64 -14.35 -1.22 12.36
CA ALA A 64 -14.16 -0.24 11.29
C ALA A 64 -12.67 0.08 11.06
N GLU A 65 -11.87 0.13 12.13
CA GLU A 65 -10.43 0.37 12.05
C GLU A 65 -9.69 -0.83 11.44
N ASP A 66 -10.08 -2.05 11.79
CA ASP A 66 -9.52 -3.28 11.20
C ASP A 66 -9.80 -3.35 9.69
N SER A 67 -11.05 -3.09 9.32
CA SER A 67 -11.49 -3.04 7.92
C SER A 67 -10.70 -2.00 7.12
N LEU A 68 -10.50 -0.80 7.69
CA LEU A 68 -9.68 0.23 7.09
C LEU A 68 -8.23 -0.21 6.93
N CYS A 69 -7.63 -0.82 7.95
CA CYS A 69 -6.25 -1.30 7.88
C CYS A 69 -6.08 -2.32 6.75
N HIS A 70 -7.03 -3.24 6.56
CA HIS A 70 -7.03 -4.18 5.44
C HIS A 70 -7.19 -3.49 4.07
N LEU A 71 -8.02 -2.44 3.98
CA LEU A 71 -8.14 -1.61 2.78
C LEU A 71 -6.84 -0.87 2.46
N LEU A 72 -6.15 -0.33 3.46
CA LEU A 72 -4.83 0.32 3.30
C LEU A 72 -3.76 -0.66 2.82
N LEU A 73 -3.73 -1.87 3.38
CA LEU A 73 -2.86 -2.94 2.88
C LEU A 73 -3.18 -3.28 1.41
N SER A 74 -4.45 -3.25 1.02
CA SER A 74 -4.87 -3.47 -0.37
C SER A 74 -4.36 -2.37 -1.30
N ALA A 75 -4.52 -1.11 -0.89
CA ALA A 75 -3.99 0.03 -1.62
C ALA A 75 -2.45 -0.05 -1.77
N CYS A 76 -1.73 -0.47 -0.73
CA CYS A 76 -0.27 -0.69 -0.80
C CYS A 76 0.10 -1.71 -1.89
N ILE A 77 -0.61 -2.84 -1.99
CA ILE A 77 -0.37 -3.84 -3.05
C ILE A 77 -0.65 -3.23 -4.44
N GLN A 78 -1.72 -2.45 -4.59
CA GLN A 78 -2.02 -1.78 -5.85
C GLN A 78 -0.92 -0.77 -6.24
N ILE A 79 -0.42 -0.01 -5.27
CA ILE A 79 0.71 0.91 -5.46
C ILE A 79 1.96 0.15 -5.92
N VAL A 80 2.31 -0.99 -5.28
CA VAL A 80 3.46 -1.80 -5.72
C VAL A 80 3.31 -2.24 -7.18
N LYS A 81 2.12 -2.71 -7.57
CA LYS A 81 1.85 -3.12 -8.95
C LYS A 81 2.01 -1.95 -9.92
N ALA A 82 1.47 -0.78 -9.57
CA ALA A 82 1.56 0.42 -10.39
C ALA A 82 3.02 0.92 -10.50
N GLU A 83 3.79 0.87 -9.42
CA GLU A 83 5.20 1.26 -9.38
C GLU A 83 6.07 0.28 -10.18
N SER A 84 5.88 -1.03 -10.00
CA SER A 84 6.57 -2.05 -10.79
C SER A 84 6.32 -1.87 -12.29
N ALA A 85 5.08 -1.58 -12.68
CA ALA A 85 4.73 -1.27 -14.06
C ALA A 85 5.36 0.05 -14.54
N TYR A 86 5.35 1.09 -13.70
CA TYR A 86 6.00 2.38 -13.99
C TYR A 86 7.50 2.23 -14.24
N TYR A 87 8.23 1.52 -13.36
CA TYR A 87 9.65 1.27 -13.52
C TYR A 87 9.96 0.40 -14.74
N SER A 88 9.15 -0.63 -15.00
CA SER A 88 9.33 -1.48 -16.19
C SER A 88 9.14 -0.71 -17.49
N LEU A 89 8.24 0.27 -17.51
CA LEU A 89 8.00 1.12 -18.67
C LEU A 89 9.12 2.14 -18.87
N ASN A 90 9.69 2.71 -17.80
CA ASN A 90 10.79 3.68 -17.86
C ASN A 90 12.05 3.14 -18.57
N PHE A 91 12.23 1.82 -18.64
CA PHE A 91 13.33 1.16 -19.37
C PHE A 91 13.07 0.89 -20.86
N MET A 92 11.84 1.07 -21.38
CA MET A 92 11.48 0.67 -22.74
C MET A 92 11.05 1.85 -23.63
N VAL A 93 12.02 2.47 -24.28
CA VAL A 93 11.96 3.11 -25.62
C VAL A 93 10.77 4.07 -25.90
N THR A 94 11.14 5.32 -26.21
CA THR A 94 10.37 6.54 -26.51
C THR A 94 9.16 6.47 -27.48
N LYS A 95 8.79 5.33 -28.09
CA LYS A 95 7.69 5.24 -29.07
C LYS A 95 6.47 4.40 -28.66
N ALA A 96 6.58 3.50 -27.68
CA ALA A 96 5.43 2.69 -27.20
C ALA A 96 4.73 3.30 -25.95
N PHE A 97 5.26 4.41 -25.44
CA PHE A 97 4.88 5.06 -24.17
C PHE A 97 3.45 5.64 -24.16
N PHE A 98 3.04 6.31 -25.24
CA PHE A 98 1.84 7.15 -25.26
C PHE A 98 0.53 6.41 -24.93
N ARG A 99 0.41 5.12 -25.26
CA ARG A 99 -0.81 4.34 -24.95
C ARG A 99 -0.83 3.74 -23.55
N ARG A 100 0.33 3.34 -23.00
CA ARG A 100 0.42 2.68 -21.68
C ARG A 100 0.53 3.66 -20.52
N GLU A 101 1.05 4.86 -20.76
CA GLU A 101 1.16 5.92 -19.75
C GLU A 101 -0.23 6.47 -19.35
N SER A 102 -1.18 6.49 -20.28
CA SER A 102 -2.60 6.74 -20.00
C SER A 102 -3.18 5.71 -19.01
N THR A 103 -2.79 4.44 -19.13
CA THR A 103 -3.23 3.37 -18.22
C THR A 103 -2.62 3.53 -16.82
N LEU A 104 -1.36 3.94 -16.71
CA LEU A 104 -0.72 4.21 -15.42
C LEU A 104 -1.37 5.41 -14.71
N LEU A 105 -1.59 6.51 -15.44
CA LEU A 105 -2.28 7.68 -14.91
C LEU A 105 -3.67 7.31 -14.39
N LEU A 106 -4.43 6.53 -15.17
CA LEU A 106 -5.73 6.02 -14.75
C LEU A 106 -5.61 5.16 -13.49
N THR A 107 -4.62 4.27 -13.42
CA THR A 107 -4.39 3.38 -12.27
C THR A 107 -4.11 4.19 -11.00
N TYR A 108 -3.18 5.15 -11.04
CA TYR A 108 -2.90 5.99 -9.87
C TYR A 108 -4.11 6.86 -9.47
N THR A 109 -4.89 7.34 -10.44
CA THR A 109 -6.12 8.09 -10.17
C THR A 109 -7.18 7.23 -9.49
N GLN A 110 -7.32 5.96 -9.92
CA GLN A 110 -8.23 4.99 -9.30
C GLN A 110 -7.80 4.66 -7.87
N ILE A 111 -6.51 4.37 -7.64
CA ILE A 111 -5.98 4.12 -6.29
C ILE A 111 -6.26 5.32 -5.38
N LYS A 112 -5.99 6.55 -5.86
CA LYS A 112 -6.29 7.77 -5.11
C LYS A 112 -7.78 7.88 -4.77
N ALA A 113 -8.66 7.63 -5.75
CA ALA A 113 -10.11 7.68 -5.52
C ALA A 113 -10.57 6.64 -4.49
N GLU A 114 -10.01 5.43 -4.50
CA GLU A 114 -10.27 4.41 -3.48
C GLU A 114 -9.82 4.88 -2.10
N LEU A 115 -8.61 5.42 -1.97
CA LEU A 115 -8.09 5.97 -0.72
C LEU A 115 -8.97 7.12 -0.19
N CYS A 116 -9.47 8.01 -1.06
CA CYS A 116 -10.36 9.09 -0.64
C CYS A 116 -11.72 8.58 -0.14
N ARG A 117 -12.27 7.50 -0.71
CA ARG A 117 -13.54 6.91 -0.25
C ARG A 117 -13.44 6.21 1.10
N MET A 118 -12.22 5.88 1.57
CA MET A 118 -12.03 5.27 2.88
C MET A 118 -12.30 6.26 4.04
N ASP A 119 -12.51 7.55 3.76
CA ASP A 119 -12.92 8.59 4.73
C ASP A 119 -14.27 8.32 5.36
N ASP A 120 -15.19 7.74 4.59
CA ASP A 120 -16.54 7.42 5.03
C ASP A 120 -16.58 6.31 6.11
N VAL A 121 -15.45 5.61 6.34
CA VAL A 121 -15.36 4.46 7.27
C VAL A 121 -15.06 4.89 8.71
N ILE A 122 -14.41 6.05 8.94
CA ILE A 122 -13.90 6.42 10.28
C ILE A 122 -14.79 7.41 11.02
N GLY A 123 -15.62 8.19 10.33
CA GLY A 123 -16.56 9.11 10.97
C GLY A 123 -15.92 10.08 11.98
N ASN A 124 -15.30 11.16 11.51
CA ASN A 124 -14.91 12.42 12.22
C ASN A 124 -14.34 12.37 13.66
N ALA A 125 -14.00 11.23 14.23
CA ALA A 125 -13.56 11.13 15.62
C ALA A 125 -12.20 10.44 15.70
N ASN A 126 -11.18 11.27 15.89
CA ASN A 126 -9.77 10.96 16.19
C ASN A 126 -8.86 10.67 14.99
N ILE A 127 -7.75 11.42 14.93
CA ILE A 127 -6.61 11.16 14.05
C ILE A 127 -6.00 9.83 14.50
N SER A 128 -6.40 8.74 13.84
CA SER A 128 -5.82 7.41 14.07
C SER A 128 -4.56 7.24 13.23
N ALA A 129 -3.66 6.33 13.64
CA ALA A 129 -2.48 6.02 12.84
C ALA A 129 -2.85 5.51 11.43
N ALA A 130 -3.97 4.81 11.29
CA ALA A 130 -4.50 4.37 10.00
C ALA A 130 -4.93 5.55 9.10
N GLU A 131 -5.53 6.58 9.70
CA GLU A 131 -5.88 7.83 9.01
C GLU A 131 -4.63 8.57 8.50
N ASP A 132 -3.60 8.69 9.34
CA ASP A 132 -2.33 9.32 8.94
C ASP A 132 -1.65 8.55 7.80
N ILE A 133 -1.65 7.22 7.87
CA ILE A 133 -1.16 6.35 6.79
C ILE A 133 -1.93 6.62 5.50
N ARG A 134 -3.28 6.67 5.58
CA ARG A 134 -4.13 6.93 4.42
C ARG A 134 -3.76 8.25 3.73
N ARG A 135 -3.64 9.33 4.51
CA ARG A 135 -3.26 10.66 3.98
C ARG A 135 -1.91 10.61 3.27
N ARG A 136 -0.90 9.97 3.88
CA ARG A 136 0.42 9.81 3.25
C ARG A 136 0.36 9.04 1.92
N LEU A 137 -0.48 8.01 1.81
CA LEU A 137 -0.69 7.28 0.55
C LEU A 137 -1.40 8.15 -0.50
N ILE A 138 -2.34 9.01 -0.09
CA ILE A 138 -2.99 9.99 -0.98
C ILE A 138 -1.96 11.00 -1.50
N ASP A 139 -1.08 11.51 -0.64
CA ASP A 139 -0.04 12.46 -1.04
C ASP A 139 0.94 11.82 -2.03
N PHE A 140 1.38 10.59 -1.75
CA PHE A 140 2.26 9.82 -2.63
C PHE A 140 1.61 9.61 -4.02
N THR A 141 0.38 9.11 -4.06
CA THR A 141 -0.33 8.85 -5.33
C THR A 141 -0.61 10.14 -6.08
N SER A 142 -0.93 11.23 -5.39
CA SER A 142 -1.10 12.56 -5.98
C SER A 142 0.19 13.08 -6.60
N ALA A 143 1.32 12.93 -5.92
CA ALA A 143 2.63 13.31 -6.45
C ALA A 143 2.96 12.52 -7.73
N ARG A 144 2.65 11.22 -7.77
CA ARG A 144 2.83 10.41 -8.99
C ARG A 144 1.96 10.86 -10.15
N VAL A 145 0.68 11.14 -9.91
CA VAL A 145 -0.23 11.70 -10.93
C VAL A 145 0.31 13.02 -11.48
N SER A 146 0.69 13.95 -10.60
CA SER A 146 1.26 15.25 -11.00
C SER A 146 2.53 15.07 -11.82
N MET A 147 3.41 14.17 -11.41
CA MET A 147 4.65 13.90 -12.12
C MET A 147 4.43 13.29 -13.51
N ILE A 148 3.49 12.35 -13.66
CA ILE A 148 3.11 11.79 -14.97
C ILE A 148 2.53 12.90 -15.86
N ASN A 149 1.67 13.76 -15.32
CA ASN A 149 1.10 14.88 -16.07
C ASN A 149 2.19 15.87 -16.52
N VAL A 150 3.12 16.21 -15.64
CA VAL A 150 4.28 17.07 -15.95
C VAL A 150 5.14 16.44 -17.05
N TYR A 151 5.44 15.14 -16.96
CA TYR A 151 6.15 14.42 -18.01
C TYR A 151 5.40 14.43 -19.35
N ASN A 152 4.08 14.20 -19.33
CA ASN A 152 3.24 14.30 -20.52
C ASN A 152 3.27 15.71 -21.13
N SER A 153 3.27 16.76 -20.32
CA SER A 153 3.44 18.14 -20.79
C SER A 153 4.81 18.36 -21.44
N PHE A 154 5.88 17.81 -20.87
CA PHE A 154 7.23 17.95 -21.42
C PHE A 154 7.47 17.13 -22.69
N LEU A 155 6.83 15.97 -22.84
CA LEU A 155 6.86 15.19 -24.08
C LEU A 155 6.24 15.95 -25.26
N VAL A 156 5.30 16.85 -24.99
CA VAL A 156 4.73 17.76 -25.98
C VAL A 156 5.72 18.88 -26.36
N GLU A 157 6.70 19.21 -25.50
CA GLU A 157 7.50 20.45 -25.62
C GLU A 157 9.01 20.32 -25.93
N SER A 158 9.76 19.24 -25.60
CA SER A 158 11.07 18.81 -26.21
C SER A 158 12.09 18.13 -25.27
N SER A 159 12.64 17.02 -25.78
CA SER A 159 14.00 16.40 -25.73
C SER A 159 15.05 16.54 -24.61
N ILE A 160 14.92 17.32 -23.52
CA ILE A 160 16.08 17.55 -22.60
C ILE A 160 15.88 17.10 -21.12
N LEU A 161 14.68 16.69 -20.70
CA LEU A 161 14.32 16.66 -19.27
C LEU A 161 14.44 15.39 -18.39
N PRO A 162 14.81 14.17 -18.85
CA PRO A 162 14.77 12.97 -18.00
C PRO A 162 15.59 13.06 -16.70
N TYR A 163 16.66 13.86 -16.70
CA TYR A 163 17.59 13.99 -15.58
C TYR A 163 17.07 14.84 -14.41
N LEU A 164 16.19 15.81 -14.68
CA LEU A 164 15.66 16.70 -13.63
C LEU A 164 14.56 16.02 -12.79
N LEU A 165 13.83 15.10 -13.42
CA LEU A 165 12.67 14.43 -12.87
C LEU A 165 13.07 13.29 -11.93
N LEU A 166 14.16 12.57 -12.26
CA LEU A 166 14.78 11.58 -11.39
C LEU A 166 15.27 12.22 -10.08
N TYR A 167 15.86 13.42 -10.16
CA TYR A 167 16.37 14.17 -9.02
C TYR A 167 15.27 14.54 -8.02
N CYS A 168 14.15 15.08 -8.49
CA CYS A 168 13.03 15.48 -7.63
C CYS A 168 12.37 14.29 -6.91
N LEU A 169 12.27 13.15 -7.58
CA LEU A 169 11.68 11.93 -7.00
C LEU A 169 12.52 11.34 -5.87
N THR A 170 13.84 11.26 -6.05
CA THR A 170 14.74 10.82 -4.98
C THR A 170 14.58 11.70 -3.75
N GLN A 171 14.39 13.00 -3.94
CA GLN A 171 14.30 13.93 -2.83
C GLN A 171 13.00 13.83 -2.04
N SER A 172 11.86 13.57 -2.71
CA SER A 172 10.60 13.32 -2.02
C SER A 172 10.60 12.02 -1.22
N ILE A 173 11.26 10.96 -1.72
CA ILE A 173 11.36 9.65 -1.03
C ILE A 173 12.35 9.73 0.16
N ILE A 174 13.44 10.48 0.03
CA ILE A 174 14.38 10.72 1.14
C ILE A 174 13.69 11.51 2.26
N ASN A 175 12.90 12.52 1.93
CA ASN A 175 12.12 13.28 2.91
C ASN A 175 11.07 12.43 3.63
N PHE A 176 10.47 11.45 2.95
CA PHE A 176 9.54 10.49 3.57
C PHE A 176 10.21 9.57 4.60
N ASN A 177 11.50 9.25 4.46
CA ASN A 177 12.24 8.39 5.40
C ASN A 177 12.91 9.16 6.55
N SER A 178 12.83 10.49 6.54
CA SER A 178 13.54 11.37 7.48
C SER A 178 12.62 12.00 8.55
N SER A 179 11.34 11.63 8.59
CA SER A 179 10.33 12.05 9.59
C SER A 179 9.74 10.85 10.32
#